data_AF-A0A523XUN1-F1
#
_entry.id   AF-A0A523XUN1-F1
#
_cell.length_a   1.000
_cell.length_b   1.000
_cell.length_c   1.000
_cell.angle_alpha   90.00
_cell.angle_beta   90.00
_cell.angle_gamma   90.00
#
_symmetry.space_group_name_H-M   'P 1'
#
loop_
_entity.id
_entity.type
_entity.pdbx_description
1 polymer ?
#
loop_
_entity_poly.entity_id
_entity_poly.type
_entity_poly.pdbx_seq_one_letter_code
_entity_poly.pdbx_strand_id
1 'polypeptide(L)'
;MNIDFQRRVDCIAGIFICRILSLFSIMRKDTPVHTKPRKIMVILLSEMGSLVLARPMFDHIKKKYPNASIYVLLFEQNKEVLEILKVLPHENIFTVSNSSIKQLLGDSIHVLKKMRKIGIDTVLDCELFSRVGSI
;
A
#
# COMPACT_ATOMS: atom_id res chain seq x y z
N MET A 1 -6.76 21.70 -6.33
CA MET A 1 -5.45 21.02 -6.26
C MET A 1 -4.62 21.50 -7.44
N ASN A 2 -3.45 22.13 -7.21
CA ASN A 2 -2.66 22.72 -8.30
C ASN A 2 -1.70 21.66 -8.87
N ILE A 3 -2.09 21.07 -10.00
CA ILE A 3 -1.38 19.95 -10.64
C ILE A 3 0.02 20.39 -11.10
N ASP A 4 0.16 21.62 -11.61
CA ASP A 4 1.45 22.13 -12.07
C ASP A 4 2.45 22.31 -10.92
N PHE A 5 1.98 22.72 -9.74
CA PHE A 5 2.81 22.76 -8.54
C PHE A 5 3.27 21.36 -8.14
N GLN A 6 2.37 20.37 -8.14
CA GLN A 6 2.70 18.98 -7.82
C GLN A 6 3.74 18.41 -8.80
N ARG A 7 3.59 18.66 -10.11
CA ARG A 7 4.56 18.23 -11.12
C ARG A 7 5.94 18.86 -10.92
N ARG A 8 6.01 20.16 -10.62
CA ARG A 8 7.30 20.84 -10.37
C ARG A 8 8.00 20.28 -9.13
N VAL A 9 7.22 20.05 -8.06
CA VAL A 9 7.76 19.44 -6.84
C VAL A 9 8.27 18.03 -7.14
N ASP A 10 7.53 17.22 -7.88
CA ASP A 10 7.94 15.86 -8.24
C ASP A 10 9.20 15.83 -9.13
N CYS A 11 9.29 16.69 -10.14
CA CYS A 11 10.48 16.77 -10.99
C CYS A 11 11.75 17.17 -10.22
N ILE A 12 11.65 17.93 -9.13
CA ILE A 12 12.82 18.34 -8.35
C ILE A 12 13.01 17.37 -7.18
N ALA A 13 12.07 17.37 -6.24
CA ALA A 13 12.16 16.57 -5.03
C ALA A 13 12.15 15.06 -5.33
N GLY A 14 11.32 14.61 -6.28
CA GLY A 14 11.24 13.21 -6.69
C GLY A 14 12.57 12.71 -7.23
N ILE A 15 13.24 13.45 -8.12
CA ILE A 15 14.57 13.08 -8.64
C ILE A 15 15.59 12.95 -7.50
N PHE A 16 15.66 13.94 -6.60
CA PHE A 16 16.59 13.90 -5.47
C PHE A 16 16.32 12.71 -4.54
N ILE A 17 15.05 12.49 -4.16
CA ILE A 17 14.64 11.40 -3.27
C ILE A 17 14.89 10.04 -3.92
N CYS A 18 14.51 9.85 -5.18
CA CYS A 18 14.75 8.62 -5.92
C CYS A 18 16.24 8.32 -6.01
N ARG A 19 17.10 9.32 -6.29
CA ARG A 19 18.55 9.11 -6.37
C ARG A 19 19.14 8.64 -5.04
N ILE A 20 18.71 9.25 -3.94
CA ILE A 20 19.12 8.85 -2.58
C ILE A 20 18.65 7.43 -2.29
N LEU A 21 17.37 7.11 -2.55
CA LEU A 21 16.81 5.78 -2.31
C LEU A 21 17.45 4.69 -3.19
N SER A 22 17.80 4.99 -4.44
CA SER A 22 18.52 4.07 -5.33
C SER A 22 19.90 3.72 -4.80
N LEU A 23 20.66 4.70 -4.29
CA LEU A 23 21.95 4.44 -3.62
C LEU A 23 21.79 3.49 -2.43
N PHE A 24 20.77 3.72 -1.59
CA PHE A 24 20.45 2.82 -0.47
C PHE A 24 19.97 1.42 -0.92
N SER A 25 19.33 1.33 -2.09
CA SER A 25 18.87 0.05 -2.64
C SER A 25 20.02 -0.84 -3.11
N ILE A 26 21.07 -0.26 -3.70
CA ILE A 26 22.26 -1.00 -4.17
C ILE A 26 22.99 -1.68 -3.00
N MET A 27 22.91 -1.11 -1.79
CA MET A 27 23.52 -1.69 -0.59
C MET A 27 22.71 -2.86 0.01
N ARG A 28 21.49 -3.13 -0.49
CA ARG A 28 20.67 -4.24 -0.01
C ARG A 28 20.91 -5.49 -0.86
N LYS A 29 21.17 -6.62 -0.19
CA LYS A 29 21.16 -7.94 -0.84
C LYS A 29 19.79 -8.21 -1.45
N ASP A 30 19.80 -8.73 -2.68
CA ASP A 30 18.61 -9.24 -3.34
C ASP A 30 17.91 -10.24 -2.42
N THR A 31 16.67 -9.94 -2.05
CA THR A 31 15.82 -10.91 -1.37
C THR A 31 15.48 -12.02 -2.35
N PRO A 32 15.72 -13.30 -2.02
CA PRO A 32 15.45 -14.41 -2.93
C PRO A 32 13.99 -14.39 -3.33
N VAL A 33 13.74 -14.35 -4.65
CA VAL A 33 12.39 -14.36 -5.21
C VAL A 33 11.68 -15.61 -4.72
N HIS A 34 10.68 -15.42 -3.85
CA HIS A 34 9.85 -16.52 -3.39
C HIS A 34 9.01 -17.02 -4.56
N THR A 35 9.10 -18.32 -4.87
CA THR A 35 8.34 -18.96 -5.96
C THR A 35 6.83 -18.96 -5.72
N LYS A 36 6.38 -18.73 -4.47
CA LYS A 36 4.98 -18.55 -4.11
C LYS A 36 4.85 -17.42 -3.07
N PRO A 37 3.88 -16.50 -3.24
CA PRO A 37 3.63 -15.43 -2.29
C PRO A 37 3.16 -16.01 -0.95
N ARG A 38 3.73 -15.56 0.17
CA ARG A 38 3.34 -15.98 1.53
C ARG A 38 2.72 -14.83 2.32
N LYS A 39 3.16 -13.59 2.09
CA LYS A 39 2.69 -12.40 2.79
C LYS A 39 2.38 -11.30 1.78
N ILE A 40 1.11 -11.18 1.45
CA ILE A 40 0.59 -10.29 0.41
C ILE A 40 0.03 -9.03 1.06
N MET A 41 0.53 -7.87 0.69
CA MET A 41 -0.08 -6.58 1.02
C MET A 41 -0.95 -6.11 -0.15
N VAL A 42 -2.18 -5.71 0.12
CA VAL A 42 -3.09 -5.10 -0.85
C VAL A 42 -3.31 -3.64 -0.49
N ILE A 43 -2.99 -2.71 -1.39
CA ILE A 43 -3.16 -1.27 -1.16
C ILE A 43 -4.50 -0.86 -1.79
N LEU A 44 -5.41 -0.35 -0.96
CA LEU A 44 -6.77 0.05 -1.31
C LEU A 44 -7.10 1.37 -0.61
N LEU A 45 -6.53 2.49 -1.10
CA LEU A 45 -6.83 3.81 -0.55
C LEU A 45 -8.14 4.43 -1.07
N SER A 46 -8.76 3.86 -2.11
CA SER A 46 -9.93 4.42 -2.80
C SER A 46 -11.23 4.44 -1.96
N GLU A 47 -12.14 5.36 -2.30
CA GLU A 47 -13.43 5.61 -1.61
C GLU A 47 -14.32 4.37 -1.51
N MET A 48 -15.20 4.35 -0.49
CA MET A 48 -16.01 3.21 0.00
C MET A 48 -16.52 2.19 -1.03
N GLY A 49 -16.88 2.60 -2.25
CA GLY A 49 -17.36 1.72 -3.32
C GLY A 49 -16.34 0.69 -3.84
N SER A 50 -15.05 1.01 -3.85
CA SER A 50 -14.00 0.09 -4.35
C SER A 50 -13.74 -1.07 -3.39
N LEU A 51 -14.00 -0.89 -2.09
CA LEU A 51 -13.81 -1.93 -1.06
C LEU A 51 -14.81 -3.08 -1.20
N VAL A 52 -16.05 -2.79 -1.61
CA VAL A 52 -17.06 -3.82 -1.86
C VAL A 52 -16.66 -4.71 -3.03
N LEU A 53 -16.13 -4.11 -4.11
CA LEU A 53 -15.63 -4.82 -5.29
C LEU A 53 -14.33 -5.61 -5.01
N ALA A 54 -13.60 -5.26 -3.95
CA ALA A 54 -12.37 -5.97 -3.57
C ALA A 54 -12.66 -7.36 -2.95
N ARG A 55 -13.89 -7.64 -2.49
CA ARG A 55 -14.23 -8.93 -1.88
C ARG A 55 -13.97 -10.16 -2.76
N PRO A 56 -14.47 -10.25 -4.02
CA PRO A 56 -14.16 -11.37 -4.90
C PRO A 56 -12.66 -11.52 -5.18
N MET A 57 -11.90 -10.42 -5.18
CA MET A 57 -10.43 -10.46 -5.31
C MET A 57 -9.80 -11.16 -4.10
N PHE A 58 -10.19 -10.80 -2.87
CA PHE A 58 -9.68 -11.45 -1.67
C PHE A 58 -10.03 -12.94 -1.64
N ASP A 59 -11.26 -13.30 -2.01
CA ASP A 59 -11.70 -14.70 -2.07
C ASP A 59 -10.89 -15.50 -3.10
N HIS A 60 -10.61 -14.89 -4.26
CA HIS A 60 -9.77 -15.50 -5.28
C HIS A 60 -8.32 -15.69 -4.81
N ILE A 61 -7.72 -14.70 -4.13
CA ILE A 61 -6.37 -14.80 -3.58
C ILE A 61 -6.29 -15.92 -2.55
N LYS A 62 -7.24 -16.00 -1.62
CA LYS A 62 -7.29 -17.08 -0.61
C LYS A 62 -7.44 -18.46 -1.25
N LYS A 63 -8.27 -18.59 -2.28
CA LYS A 63 -8.46 -19.85 -3.00
C LYS A 63 -7.19 -20.28 -3.73
N LYS A 64 -6.48 -19.34 -4.36
CA LYS A 64 -5.27 -19.60 -5.14
C LYS A 64 -4.04 -19.82 -4.25
N TYR A 65 -3.97 -19.12 -3.12
CA TYR A 65 -2.86 -19.15 -2.17
C TYR A 65 -3.37 -19.36 -0.73
N PRO A 66 -3.83 -20.57 -0.39
CA PRO A 66 -4.46 -20.84 0.92
C PRO A 66 -3.50 -20.67 2.11
N ASN A 67 -2.18 -20.78 1.87
CA ASN A 67 -1.15 -20.61 2.89
C ASN A 67 -0.62 -19.18 2.99
N ALA A 68 -1.16 -18.24 2.22
CA ALA A 68 -0.71 -16.85 2.23
C ALA A 68 -1.50 -16.01 3.23
N SER A 69 -0.78 -15.22 4.02
CA SER A 69 -1.37 -14.16 4.85
C SER A 69 -1.61 -12.92 3.99
N ILE A 70 -2.83 -12.41 4.04
CA ILE A 70 -3.24 -11.20 3.33
C ILE A 70 -3.32 -10.04 4.32
N TYR A 71 -2.71 -8.92 3.94
CA TYR A 71 -2.68 -7.65 4.64
C TYR A 71 -3.30 -6.58 3.76
N VAL A 72 -3.92 -5.56 4.35
CA VAL A 72 -4.51 -4.44 3.58
C VAL A 72 -4.07 -3.11 4.15
N LEU A 73 -3.77 -2.16 3.26
CA LEU A 73 -3.55 -0.76 3.58
C LEU A 73 -4.69 0.09 3.02
N LEU A 74 -5.34 0.88 3.87
CA LEU A 74 -6.46 1.77 3.52
C LEU A 74 -6.44 3.08 4.33
N PHE A 75 -7.30 4.05 4.01
CA PHE A 75 -7.47 5.23 4.88
C PHE A 75 -8.26 4.91 6.15
N GLU A 76 -7.93 5.54 7.26
CA GLU A 76 -8.58 5.33 8.56
C GLU A 76 -10.12 5.36 8.50
N GLN A 77 -10.69 6.30 7.74
CA GLN A 77 -12.14 6.44 7.51
C GLN A 77 -12.83 5.25 6.83
N ASN A 78 -12.07 4.41 6.11
CA ASN A 78 -12.60 3.26 5.37
C ASN A 78 -12.46 1.94 6.16
N LYS A 79 -11.90 2.00 7.37
CA LYS A 79 -11.64 0.81 8.21
C LYS A 79 -12.91 0.06 8.53
N GLU A 80 -13.98 0.78 8.88
CA GLU A 80 -15.27 0.19 9.24
C GLU A 80 -15.84 -0.68 8.11
N VAL A 81 -15.71 -0.23 6.85
CA VAL A 81 -16.20 -0.98 5.69
C VAL A 81 -15.50 -2.34 5.58
N LEU A 82 -14.17 -2.38 5.77
CA LEU A 82 -13.42 -3.63 5.67
C LEU A 82 -13.73 -4.58 6.85
N GLU A 83 -13.95 -4.02 8.04
CA GLU A 83 -14.34 -4.79 9.23
C GLU A 83 -15.72 -5.42 9.07
N ILE A 84 -16.68 -4.68 8.49
CA ILE A 84 -18.02 -5.19 8.17
C ILE A 84 -17.96 -6.33 7.17
N LEU A 85 -17.09 -6.23 6.15
CA LEU A 85 -16.95 -7.27 5.14
C LEU A 85 -16.34 -8.58 5.69
N LYS A 86 -15.76 -8.56 6.90
CA LYS A 86 -15.17 -9.71 7.62
C LYS A 86 -14.21 -10.54 6.77
N VAL A 87 -13.52 -9.87 5.85
CA VAL A 87 -12.65 -10.56 4.88
C VAL A 87 -11.30 -10.91 5.51
N LEU A 88 -10.84 -10.15 6.50
CA LEU A 88 -9.50 -10.28 7.09
C LEU A 88 -9.54 -10.04 8.61
N PRO A 89 -8.59 -10.62 9.37
CA PRO A 89 -8.43 -10.31 10.78
C PRO A 89 -7.98 -8.86 10.96
N HIS A 90 -8.44 -8.20 12.03
CA HIS A 90 -8.13 -6.80 12.33
C HIS A 90 -6.62 -6.52 12.41
N GLU A 91 -5.81 -7.48 12.85
CA GLU A 91 -4.36 -7.36 12.96
C GLU A 91 -3.66 -7.14 11.61
N ASN A 92 -4.31 -7.57 10.53
CA ASN A 92 -3.78 -7.47 9.17
C ASN A 92 -4.24 -6.20 8.45
N ILE A 93 -5.00 -5.34 9.13
CA ILE A 93 -5.50 -4.06 8.61
C ILE A 93 -4.54 -2.95 9.03
N PHE A 94 -4.04 -2.22 8.04
CA PHE A 94 -3.20 -1.05 8.19
C PHE A 94 -3.96 0.17 7.71
N THR A 95 -3.87 1.24 8.50
CA THR A 95 -4.53 2.49 8.19
C THR A 95 -3.53 3.63 8.10
N VAL A 96 -3.81 4.57 7.20
CA VAL A 96 -3.16 5.87 7.12
C VAL A 96 -4.22 6.96 7.31
N SER A 97 -3.90 8.03 8.02
CA SER A 97 -4.81 9.16 8.20
C SER A 97 -4.56 10.23 7.14
N ASN A 98 -5.61 10.67 6.43
CA ASN A 98 -5.52 11.80 5.48
C ASN A 98 -5.94 13.14 6.11
N SER A 99 -6.06 13.19 7.45
CA SER A 99 -6.47 14.38 8.19
C SER A 99 -5.47 15.53 8.05
N SER A 100 -4.19 15.22 7.86
CA SER A 100 -3.14 16.21 7.58
C SER A 100 -1.96 15.58 6.85
N ILE A 101 -1.21 16.39 6.08
CA ILE A 101 0.00 15.93 5.36
C ILE A 101 1.05 15.36 6.34
N LYS A 102 1.19 15.94 7.54
CA LYS A 102 2.14 15.47 8.56
C LYS A 102 1.75 14.09 9.09
N GLN A 103 0.47 13.86 9.40
CA GLN A 103 -0.02 12.56 9.83
C GLN A 103 0.10 11.54 8.71
N LEU A 104 -0.30 11.89 7.49
CA LEU A 104 -0.17 11.01 6.32
C LEU A 104 1.27 10.55 6.11
N LEU A 105 2.25 11.46 6.18
CA LEU A 105 3.68 11.13 6.08
C LEU A 105 4.15 10.25 7.25
N GLY A 106 3.76 10.61 8.48
CA GLY A 106 4.11 9.85 9.69
C GLY A 106 3.58 8.41 9.65
N ASP A 107 2.30 8.26 9.32
CA ASP A 107 1.61 6.97 9.21
C ASP A 107 2.19 6.15 8.06
N SER A 108 2.48 6.78 6.91
CA SER A 108 3.11 6.10 5.77
C SER A 108 4.47 5.52 6.16
N ILE A 109 5.31 6.30 6.87
CA ILE A 109 6.61 5.81 7.37
C ILE A 109 6.41 4.67 8.39
N HIS A 110 5.43 4.78 9.28
CA HIS A 110 5.11 3.74 10.26
C HIS A 110 4.68 2.43 9.59
N VAL A 111 3.76 2.51 8.63
CA VAL A 111 3.29 1.38 7.82
C VAL A 111 4.46 0.75 7.06
N LEU A 112 5.30 1.55 6.41
CA LEU A 112 6.49 1.05 5.70
C LEU A 112 7.42 0.26 6.64
N LYS A 113 7.68 0.77 7.85
CA LYS A 113 8.49 0.04 8.86
C LYS A 113 7.82 -1.27 9.28
N LYS A 114 6.51 -1.26 9.51
CA LYS A 114 5.76 -2.46 9.93
C LYS A 114 5.68 -3.51 8.81
N MET A 115 5.48 -3.09 7.55
CA MET A 115 5.55 -3.95 6.37
C MET A 115 6.92 -4.63 6.25
N ARG A 116 8.01 -3.86 6.42
CA ARG A 116 9.37 -4.40 6.40
C ARG A 116 9.62 -5.38 7.55
N LYS A 117 9.13 -5.10 8.76
CA LYS A 117 9.25 -5.99 9.93
C LYS A 117 8.49 -7.30 9.74
N ILE A 118 7.30 -7.24 9.15
CA ILE A 118 6.48 -8.42 8.81
C ILE A 118 7.14 -9.24 7.70
N GLY A 119 7.91 -8.61 6.84
CA GLY A 119 8.52 -9.26 5.68
C GLY A 119 7.48 -9.52 4.59
N ILE A 120 6.66 -8.52 4.28
CA ILE A 120 5.77 -8.55 3.11
C ILE A 120 6.61 -8.89 1.86
N ASP A 121 6.22 -9.94 1.15
CA ASP A 121 6.95 -10.42 -0.03
C ASP A 121 6.30 -9.99 -1.35
N THR A 122 5.00 -9.70 -1.32
CA THR A 122 4.21 -9.34 -2.50
C THR A 122 3.33 -8.15 -2.17
N VAL A 123 3.31 -7.15 -3.05
CA VAL A 123 2.43 -5.98 -2.92
C VAL A 123 1.53 -5.92 -4.16
N LEU A 124 0.22 -5.88 -3.93
CA LEU A 124 -0.79 -5.61 -4.95
C LEU A 124 -1.25 -4.17 -4.75
N ASP A 125 -0.81 -3.29 -5.63
CA ASP A 125 -1.31 -1.92 -5.67
C ASP A 125 -2.63 -1.89 -6.45
N CYS A 126 -3.73 -1.76 -5.73
CA CYS A 126 -5.06 -1.64 -6.31
C CYS A 126 -5.55 -0.18 -6.32
N GLU A 127 -4.65 0.77 -6.09
CA GLU A 127 -4.93 2.20 -6.16
C GLU A 127 -4.99 2.67 -7.62
N LEU A 128 -6.07 2.27 -8.30
CA LEU A 128 -6.30 2.49 -9.72
C LEU A 128 -6.83 3.89 -10.10
N PHE A 129 -6.77 4.88 -9.19
CA PHE A 129 -7.13 6.28 -9.46
C PHE A 129 -6.00 7.28 -9.13
N SER A 130 -4.76 6.84 -8.92
CA SER A 130 -3.62 7.73 -8.64
C SER A 130 -2.96 8.35 -9.89
N ARG A 131 -3.70 8.48 -11.01
CA ARG A 131 -3.23 9.23 -12.18
C ARG A 131 -3.26 10.73 -11.91
N VAL A 132 -2.34 11.19 -11.07
CA VAL A 132 -1.93 12.61 -11.07
C VAL A 132 -0.65 12.77 -11.90
N GLY A 133 0.21 11.74 -11.95
CA GLY A 133 1.45 11.77 -12.75
C GLY A 133 1.28 11.47 -14.24
N SER A 134 0.11 10.97 -14.67
CA SER A 134 -0.15 10.62 -16.08
C SER A 134 -1.31 11.41 -16.72
N ILE A 135 -1.80 12.45 -16.06
CA ILE A 135 -2.72 13.47 -16.60
C ILE A 135 -1.99 14.78 -16.55
#